data_AF-W7PX37-F1
#
_entry.id   AF-W7PX37-F1
#
_cell.length_a   1.000
_cell.length_b   1.000
_cell.length_c   1.000
_cell.angle_alpha   90.00
_cell.angle_beta   90.00
_cell.angle_gamma   90.00
#
_symmetry.space_group_name_H-M   'P 1'
#
loop_
_entity.id
_entity.type
_entity.pdbx_description
1 polymer ?
#
loop_
_entity_poly.entity_id
_entity_poly.type
_entity_poly.pdbx_seq_one_letter_code
_entity_poly.pdbx_strand_id
1 'polypeptide(L)'
;MSSPDPSPISSRHALAGILILLGLVLQILGFAGLVPLPHGVGYALWLATLLLWRDIPWRTRWQAGALTAIGLGLLIAARWHYGAQVAWPSITSGNTYVVAMLVGVSFIGLIGNRSGSKRPLGRAVTGRRGTAGTWLGVHLLGTILNLSTVFMIGDRLARRAPLTTPQLLALNRGLSSAALWSPFFASMGVVMTLAPGMEYSRILAIGLPLALLSGAFTTLELSRRFDLAEVAGFSLSPRSLLMPAAMAALVMLFHFKLTPGLGIVSIITFLLPAVALASNLPAGPRWTLYRVRQHTLMRLPAMRGEIALFLSAGLLTLGLSTLVAAATGSEWTLFDALVPSRPWSVFWRSWQVPSWGCTPSSGSRCLPRPLAWAARSRPCSPSPRLPPGRWAPRWGRCQASICRCRAAMVSAATA
;
A
#
# COMPACT_ATOMS: atom_id res chain seq x y z
N MET A 1 28.36 -0.41 30.05
CA MET A 1 27.55 -1.25 29.13
C MET A 1 27.88 -0.81 27.71
N SER A 2 28.79 -1.53 27.06
CA SER A 2 29.13 -1.37 25.65
C SER A 2 27.90 -1.64 24.81
N SER A 3 27.52 -0.68 23.96
CA SER A 3 26.55 -0.88 22.89
C SER A 3 26.99 -2.11 22.08
N PRO A 4 26.10 -3.07 21.77
CA PRO A 4 26.46 -4.12 20.84
C PRO A 4 26.87 -3.47 19.51
N ASP A 5 28.05 -3.80 19.01
CA ASP A 5 28.52 -3.33 17.71
C ASP A 5 27.47 -3.69 16.65
N PRO A 6 27.00 -2.74 15.83
CA PRO A 6 26.07 -3.06 14.77
C PRO A 6 26.73 -4.07 13.84
N SER A 7 26.08 -5.21 13.61
CA SER A 7 26.55 -6.22 12.70
C SER A 7 26.94 -5.59 11.35
N PRO A 8 28.09 -5.97 10.75
CA PRO A 8 28.57 -5.34 9.54
C PRO A 8 27.53 -5.46 8.44
N ILE A 9 27.14 -4.32 7.86
CA ILE A 9 26.21 -4.27 6.73
C ILE A 9 26.82 -5.08 5.60
N SER A 10 26.15 -6.16 5.17
CA SER A 10 26.59 -6.96 4.04
C SER A 10 26.76 -6.07 2.80
N SER A 11 27.87 -6.22 2.07
CA SER A 11 28.15 -5.46 0.84
C SER A 11 27.01 -5.54 -0.18
N ARG A 12 26.27 -6.66 -0.19
CA ARG A 12 25.07 -6.85 -1.01
C ARG A 12 23.94 -5.89 -0.64
N HIS A 13 23.69 -5.71 0.65
CA HIS A 13 22.65 -4.79 1.14
C HIS A 13 23.03 -3.34 0.87
N ALA A 14 24.31 -3.00 1.06
CA ALA A 14 24.82 -1.68 0.75
C ALA A 14 24.65 -1.34 -0.74
N LEU A 15 25.07 -2.25 -1.63
CA LEU A 15 24.91 -2.08 -3.07
C LEU A 15 23.45 -1.94 -3.48
N ALA A 16 22.56 -2.79 -2.95
CA ALA A 16 21.14 -2.69 -3.25
C ALA A 16 20.53 -1.36 -2.78
N GLY A 17 20.91 -0.87 -1.60
CA GLY A 17 20.49 0.43 -1.11
C GLY A 17 20.93 1.58 -2.01
N ILE A 18 22.17 1.55 -2.49
CA ILE A 18 22.72 2.53 -3.44
C ILE A 18 21.97 2.48 -4.77
N LEU A 19 21.68 1.28 -5.30
CA LEU A 19 20.92 1.12 -6.54
C LEU A 19 19.48 1.64 -6.42
N ILE A 20 18.83 1.44 -5.28
CA ILE A 20 17.49 2.01 -5.02
C ILE A 20 17.54 3.54 -5.00
N LEU A 21 18.55 4.11 -4.33
CA LEU A 21 18.77 5.56 -4.32
C LEU A 21 19.07 6.09 -5.73
N LEU A 22 19.90 5.39 -6.50
CA LEU A 22 20.21 5.74 -7.88
C LEU A 22 18.95 5.72 -8.75
N GLY A 23 18.09 4.72 -8.61
CA GLY A 23 16.80 4.67 -9.30
C GLY A 23 15.92 5.88 -8.98
N LEU A 24 15.86 6.31 -7.72
CA LEU A 24 15.16 7.55 -7.32
C LEU A 24 15.77 8.79 -7.99
N VAL A 25 17.10 8.94 -7.96
CA VAL A 25 17.78 10.10 -8.56
C VAL A 25 17.55 10.14 -10.07
N LEU A 26 17.70 9.01 -10.76
CA LEU A 26 17.42 8.90 -12.19
C LEU A 26 15.96 9.25 -12.52
N GLN A 27 15.01 8.84 -11.68
CA GLN A 27 13.60 9.19 -11.87
C GLN A 27 13.36 10.71 -11.72
N ILE A 28 13.99 11.34 -10.72
CA ILE A 28 13.88 12.79 -10.48
C ILE A 28 14.51 13.56 -11.66
N LEU A 29 15.67 13.14 -12.14
CA LEU A 29 16.32 13.73 -13.32
C LEU A 29 15.42 13.61 -14.56
N GLY A 30 14.73 12.47 -14.71
CA GLY A 30 13.76 12.27 -15.80
C GLY A 30 12.63 13.30 -15.80
N PHE A 31 12.18 13.78 -14.65
CA PHE A 31 11.16 14.87 -14.59
C PHE A 31 11.70 16.22 -15.06
N ALA A 32 13.01 16.44 -14.97
CA ALA A 32 13.68 17.64 -15.48
C ALA A 32 14.01 17.55 -16.98
N GLY A 33 13.59 16.48 -17.67
CA GLY A 33 13.97 16.19 -19.06
C GLY A 33 15.39 15.66 -19.21
N LEU A 34 16.10 15.42 -18.10
CA LEU A 34 17.44 14.86 -18.09
C LEU A 34 17.33 13.34 -18.01
N VAL A 35 17.39 12.66 -19.16
CA VAL A 35 17.34 11.20 -19.26
C VAL A 35 18.73 10.68 -19.63
N PRO A 36 19.68 10.58 -18.68
CA PRO A 36 21.05 10.16 -18.98
C PRO A 36 21.13 8.71 -19.44
N LEU A 37 20.19 7.87 -19.00
CA LEU A 37 20.11 6.44 -19.32
C LEU A 37 18.65 6.05 -19.56
N PRO A 38 18.23 5.81 -20.82
CA PRO A 38 16.92 5.23 -21.11
C PRO A 38 16.73 3.94 -20.31
N HIS A 39 15.58 3.79 -19.64
CA HIS A 39 15.25 2.65 -18.76
C HIS A 39 16.17 2.42 -17.54
N GLY A 40 17.11 3.34 -17.26
CA GLY A 40 18.07 3.20 -16.16
C GLY A 40 17.43 3.06 -14.78
N VAL A 41 16.27 3.69 -14.57
CA VAL A 41 15.46 3.52 -13.35
C VAL A 41 15.05 2.06 -13.16
N GLY A 42 14.52 1.42 -14.21
CA GLY A 42 14.10 0.03 -14.19
C GLY A 42 15.25 -0.91 -13.89
N TYR A 43 16.37 -0.75 -14.58
CA TYR A 43 17.56 -1.58 -14.36
C TYR A 43 18.09 -1.48 -12.93
N ALA A 44 18.21 -0.27 -12.39
CA ALA A 44 18.69 -0.06 -11.02
C ALA A 44 17.77 -0.76 -9.98
N LEU A 45 16.45 -0.59 -10.12
CA LEU A 45 15.47 -1.15 -9.18
C LEU A 45 15.33 -2.69 -9.29
N TRP A 46 15.35 -3.24 -10.51
CA TRP A 46 15.34 -4.69 -10.70
C TRP A 46 16.64 -5.34 -10.22
N LEU A 47 17.80 -4.74 -10.48
CA LEU A 47 19.07 -5.25 -9.98
C LEU A 47 19.12 -5.23 -8.45
N ALA A 48 18.64 -4.16 -7.80
CA ALA A 48 18.50 -4.12 -6.35
C ALA A 48 17.57 -5.24 -5.83
N THR A 49 16.47 -5.49 -6.53
CA THR A 49 15.51 -6.55 -6.20
C THR A 49 16.12 -7.95 -6.33
N LEU A 50 16.90 -8.20 -7.39
CA LEU A 50 17.62 -9.46 -7.58
C LEU A 50 18.66 -9.68 -6.49
N LEU A 51 19.43 -8.64 -6.14
CA LEU A 51 20.40 -8.70 -5.04
C LEU A 51 19.71 -9.03 -3.71
N LEU A 52 18.55 -8.46 -3.42
CA LEU A 52 17.82 -8.67 -2.17
C LEU A 52 16.84 -9.85 -2.21
N TRP A 53 16.77 -10.59 -3.32
CA TRP A 53 15.74 -11.62 -3.54
C TRP A 53 15.67 -12.65 -2.42
N ARG A 54 16.83 -13.11 -1.94
CA ARG A 54 16.97 -14.09 -0.85
C ARG A 54 16.60 -13.54 0.53
N ASP A 55 16.47 -12.23 0.71
CA ASP A 55 16.04 -11.62 1.97
C ASP A 55 14.54 -11.31 1.99
N ILE A 56 13.88 -11.31 0.83
CA ILE A 56 12.44 -11.03 0.72
C ILE A 56 11.67 -12.09 1.53
N PRO A 57 10.69 -11.72 2.38
CA PRO A 57 9.89 -12.70 3.11
C PRO A 57 9.30 -13.75 2.17
N TRP A 58 9.36 -15.02 2.55
CA TRP A 58 8.98 -16.16 1.70
C TRP A 58 7.67 -15.96 0.93
N ARG A 59 6.61 -15.51 1.62
CA ARG A 59 5.29 -15.26 1.00
C ARG A 59 5.35 -14.18 -0.08
N THR A 60 5.99 -13.06 0.21
CA THR A 60 6.16 -11.95 -0.72
C THR A 60 7.03 -12.35 -1.91
N ARG A 61 8.07 -13.16 -1.67
CA ARG A 61 8.94 -13.70 -2.74
C ARG A 61 8.15 -14.57 -3.71
N TRP A 62 7.28 -15.45 -3.22
CA TRP A 62 6.41 -16.25 -4.07
C TRP A 62 5.42 -15.41 -4.85
N GLN A 63 4.81 -14.39 -4.22
CA GLN A 63 3.90 -13.48 -4.91
C GLN A 63 4.61 -12.71 -6.02
N ALA A 64 5.73 -12.06 -5.71
CA ALA A 64 6.53 -11.33 -6.69
C ALA A 64 7.04 -12.25 -7.82
N GLY A 65 7.53 -13.44 -7.46
CA GLY A 65 8.00 -14.44 -8.42
C GLY A 65 6.90 -14.92 -9.36
N ALA A 66 5.72 -15.26 -8.84
CA ALA A 66 4.57 -15.67 -9.65
C ALA A 66 4.09 -14.56 -10.58
N LEU A 67 3.96 -13.32 -10.09
CA LEU A 67 3.58 -12.17 -10.92
C LEU A 67 4.59 -11.93 -12.05
N THR A 68 5.89 -12.00 -11.75
CA THR A 68 6.97 -11.84 -12.74
C THR A 68 6.93 -12.95 -13.78
N ALA A 69 6.78 -14.20 -13.36
CA ALA A 69 6.74 -15.36 -14.25
C ALA A 69 5.53 -15.32 -15.18
N ILE A 70 4.35 -14.99 -14.64
CA ILE A 70 3.13 -14.82 -15.45
C ILE A 70 3.31 -13.66 -16.43
N GLY A 71 3.79 -12.50 -15.98
CA GLY A 71 4.01 -11.34 -16.84
C GLY A 71 4.96 -11.61 -18.01
N LEU A 72 6.10 -12.25 -17.74
CA LEU A 72 7.03 -12.69 -18.78
C LEU A 72 6.41 -13.74 -19.71
N GLY A 73 5.66 -14.70 -19.15
CA GLY A 73 4.94 -15.70 -19.94
C GLY A 73 3.95 -15.08 -20.92
N LEU A 74 3.20 -14.07 -20.49
CA LEU A 74 2.27 -13.32 -21.35
C LEU A 74 3.01 -12.54 -22.45
N LEU A 75 4.15 -11.91 -22.15
CA LEU A 75 4.97 -11.23 -23.16
C LEU A 75 5.52 -12.19 -24.22
N ILE A 76 6.01 -13.36 -23.77
CA ILE A 76 6.51 -14.40 -24.65
C ILE A 76 5.38 -14.93 -25.54
N ALA A 77 4.21 -15.21 -24.96
CA ALA A 77 3.03 -15.64 -25.71
C ALA A 77 2.56 -14.58 -26.73
N ALA A 78 2.56 -13.30 -26.36
CA ALA A 78 2.23 -12.21 -27.27
C ALA A 78 3.19 -12.14 -28.47
N ARG A 79 4.49 -12.30 -28.22
CA ARG A 79 5.51 -12.28 -29.28
C ARG A 79 5.41 -13.50 -30.20
N TRP A 80 5.29 -14.70 -29.64
CA TRP A 80 5.36 -15.94 -30.42
C TRP A 80 4.05 -16.33 -31.08
N HIS A 81 2.91 -16.09 -30.42
CA HIS A 81 1.60 -16.52 -30.95
C HIS A 81 0.92 -15.43 -31.79
N TYR A 82 1.11 -14.15 -31.43
CA TYR A 82 0.44 -13.03 -32.08
C TYR A 82 1.40 -12.07 -32.82
N GLY A 83 2.70 -12.38 -32.86
CA GLY A 83 3.69 -11.58 -33.58
C GLY A 83 3.97 -10.20 -32.98
N ALA A 84 3.53 -9.92 -31.75
CA ALA A 84 3.65 -8.61 -31.11
C ALA A 84 5.11 -8.10 -31.11
N GLN A 85 5.33 -6.79 -31.31
CA GLN A 85 6.66 -6.22 -31.12
C GLN A 85 6.88 -5.87 -29.65
N VAL A 86 7.66 -6.69 -28.95
CA VAL A 86 8.01 -6.47 -27.54
C VAL A 86 9.32 -5.72 -27.45
N ALA A 87 9.29 -4.51 -26.89
CA ALA A 87 10.48 -3.73 -26.58
C ALA A 87 11.16 -4.28 -25.30
N TRP A 88 11.99 -5.32 -25.45
CA TRP A 88 12.69 -5.97 -24.34
C TRP A 88 13.43 -5.02 -23.37
N PRO A 89 14.09 -3.94 -23.82
CA PRO A 89 14.75 -3.02 -22.89
C PRO A 89 13.77 -2.33 -21.92
N SER A 90 12.54 -2.06 -22.34
CA SER A 90 11.56 -1.28 -21.58
C SER A 90 10.73 -2.13 -20.61
N ILE A 91 10.80 -3.47 -20.67
CA ILE A 91 10.00 -4.35 -19.80
C ILE A 91 10.26 -4.11 -18.30
N THR A 92 11.45 -3.64 -17.96
CA THR A 92 11.86 -3.31 -16.59
C THR A 92 11.27 -1.99 -16.10
N SER A 93 10.66 -1.20 -16.99
CA SER A 93 10.14 0.14 -16.69
C SER A 93 8.75 0.11 -16.04
N GLY A 94 8.07 -1.04 -16.02
CA GLY A 94 6.74 -1.20 -15.42
C GLY A 94 6.71 -0.80 -13.94
N ASN A 95 5.79 0.11 -13.58
CA ASN A 95 5.60 0.66 -12.23
C ASN A 95 6.84 1.32 -11.58
N THR A 96 7.92 1.58 -12.33
CA THR A 96 9.13 2.20 -11.79
C THR A 96 8.86 3.57 -11.16
N TYR A 97 7.97 4.35 -11.76
CA TYR A 97 7.50 5.63 -11.23
C TYR A 97 6.85 5.50 -9.83
N VAL A 98 6.00 4.47 -9.63
CA VAL A 98 5.35 4.21 -8.34
C VAL A 98 6.37 3.74 -7.28
N VAL A 99 7.33 2.92 -7.70
CA VAL A 99 8.41 2.46 -6.82
C VAL A 99 9.30 3.63 -6.40
N ALA A 100 9.69 4.50 -7.34
CA ALA A 100 10.46 5.69 -7.06
C ALA A 100 9.71 6.64 -6.10
N MET A 101 8.39 6.81 -6.29
CA MET A 101 7.57 7.56 -5.33
C MET A 101 7.63 6.94 -3.93
N LEU A 102 7.45 5.62 -3.80
CA LEU A 102 7.52 4.92 -2.51
C LEU A 102 8.88 5.07 -1.84
N VAL A 103 9.97 5.04 -2.61
CA VAL A 103 11.32 5.35 -2.14
C VAL A 103 11.41 6.81 -1.68
N GLY A 104 10.87 7.77 -2.44
CA GLY A 104 10.80 9.18 -2.03
C GLY A 104 10.04 9.39 -0.73
N VAL A 105 8.89 8.72 -0.55
CA VAL A 105 8.09 8.75 0.68
C VAL A 105 8.85 8.25 1.91
N SER A 106 9.74 7.27 1.74
CA SER A 106 10.53 6.76 2.85
C SER A 106 11.43 7.82 3.53
N PHE A 107 11.79 8.90 2.82
CA PHE A 107 12.63 9.99 3.35
C PHE A 107 11.93 10.80 4.45
N ILE A 108 10.60 10.72 4.60
CA ILE A 108 9.91 11.36 5.73
C ILE A 108 10.41 10.81 7.07
N GLY A 109 10.89 9.56 7.10
CA GLY A 109 11.54 8.99 8.28
C GLY A 109 12.74 9.80 8.78
N LEU A 110 13.46 10.50 7.90
CA LEU A 110 14.61 11.35 8.28
C LEU A 110 14.20 12.60 9.06
N ILE A 111 12.98 13.09 8.81
CA ILE A 111 12.40 14.24 9.48
C ILE A 111 11.83 13.81 10.85
N GLY A 112 11.18 12.64 10.91
CA GLY A 112 10.50 12.11 12.10
C GLY A 112 11.43 11.69 13.24
N ASN A 113 12.69 11.36 12.95
CA ASN A 113 13.67 10.87 13.94
C ASN A 113 14.26 11.95 14.86
N ARG A 114 13.71 13.17 14.85
CA ARG A 114 13.96 14.17 15.91
C ARG A 114 13.12 13.92 17.17
N SER A 115 12.12 13.04 17.10
CA SER A 115 11.27 12.67 18.23
C SER A 115 11.86 11.52 19.06
N GLY A 116 13.15 11.61 19.39
CA GLY A 116 13.77 10.89 20.50
C GLY A 116 13.43 11.52 21.86
N SER A 117 12.40 12.37 21.90
CA SER A 117 11.92 12.95 23.15
C SER A 117 11.30 11.81 23.96
N LYS A 118 11.95 11.50 25.09
CA LYS A 118 11.42 10.79 26.26
C LYS A 118 10.19 11.54 26.83
N ARG A 119 9.19 11.83 26.00
CA ARG A 119 8.01 12.55 26.44
C ARG A 119 7.22 11.60 27.34
N PRO A 120 6.88 12.01 28.57
CA PRO A 120 6.09 11.20 29.46
C PRO A 120 4.81 10.80 28.73
N LEU A 121 4.46 9.51 28.77
CA LEU A 121 3.12 9.10 28.39
C LEU A 121 2.16 9.88 29.30
N GLY A 122 1.42 10.82 28.74
CA GLY A 122 0.14 11.21 29.34
C GLY A 122 -0.66 9.94 29.61
N ARG A 123 -1.53 9.95 30.64
CA ARG A 123 -2.34 8.79 31.04
C ARG A 123 -2.84 8.04 29.80
N ALA A 124 -2.54 6.74 29.73
CA ALA A 124 -2.94 5.91 28.59
C ALA A 124 -4.46 5.99 28.45
N VAL A 125 -4.93 6.49 27.31
CA VAL A 125 -6.36 6.50 27.03
C VAL A 125 -6.75 5.05 26.77
N THR A 126 -7.59 4.46 27.62
CA THR A 126 -8.05 3.07 27.47
C THR A 126 -9.44 3.00 26.85
N GLY A 127 -9.96 1.79 26.65
CA GLY A 127 -11.33 1.58 26.20
C GLY A 127 -11.56 1.95 24.74
N ARG A 128 -12.82 2.22 24.41
CA ARG A 128 -13.24 2.62 23.06
C ARG A 128 -12.51 3.87 22.56
N ARG A 129 -12.26 4.84 23.46
CA ARG A 129 -11.51 6.06 23.13
C ARG A 129 -10.05 5.76 22.80
N GLY A 130 -9.42 4.83 23.53
CA GLY A 130 -8.08 4.34 23.23
C GLY A 130 -8.00 3.69 21.85
N THR A 131 -8.91 2.77 21.56
CA THR A 131 -8.98 2.10 20.25
C THR A 131 -9.23 3.08 19.11
N ALA A 132 -10.14 4.04 19.30
CA ALA A 132 -10.41 5.10 18.33
C ALA A 132 -9.18 5.99 18.11
N GLY A 133 -8.46 6.36 19.18
CA GLY A 133 -7.21 7.13 19.10
C GLY A 133 -6.10 6.37 18.36
N THR A 134 -5.98 5.06 18.59
CA THR A 134 -5.07 4.19 17.83
C THR A 134 -5.44 4.14 16.36
N TRP A 135 -6.70 3.87 16.02
CA TRP A 135 -7.15 3.84 14.64
C TRP A 135 -6.91 5.19 13.96
N LEU A 136 -7.34 6.30 14.58
CA LEU A 136 -7.23 7.64 14.03
C LEU A 136 -5.77 8.04 13.86
N GLY A 137 -4.92 7.68 14.84
CA GLY A 137 -3.50 7.99 14.77
C GLY A 137 -2.81 7.22 13.65
N VAL A 138 -3.15 5.95 13.48
CA VAL A 138 -2.61 5.18 12.36
C VAL A 138 -3.18 5.66 11.03
N HIS A 139 -4.46 6.01 10.98
CA HIS A 139 -5.10 6.53 9.77
C HIS A 139 -4.44 7.83 9.31
N LEU A 140 -4.39 8.84 10.17
CA LEU A 140 -3.88 10.17 9.83
C LEU A 140 -2.36 10.20 9.62
N LEU A 141 -1.59 9.46 10.40
CA LEU A 141 -0.14 9.40 10.19
C LEU A 141 0.22 8.43 9.06
N GLY A 142 -0.57 7.36 8.89
CA GLY A 142 -0.39 6.33 7.88
C GLY A 142 -0.70 6.81 6.46
N THR A 143 -1.54 7.84 6.29
CA THR A 143 -1.72 8.51 4.98
C THR A 143 -0.38 8.91 4.38
N ILE A 144 0.60 9.30 5.21
CA ILE A 144 1.88 9.85 4.75
C ILE A 144 3.05 8.91 5.04
N LEU A 145 3.10 8.30 6.22
CA LEU A 145 4.21 7.45 6.65
C LEU A 145 4.01 5.96 6.30
N ASN A 146 2.82 5.58 5.81
CA ASN A 146 2.44 4.23 5.42
C ASN A 146 2.72 3.20 6.55
N LEU A 147 3.26 2.02 6.24
CA LEU A 147 3.52 0.93 7.19
C LEU A 147 4.41 1.35 8.37
N SER A 148 5.27 2.36 8.17
CA SER A 148 6.10 2.92 9.23
C SER A 148 5.28 3.43 10.43
N THR A 149 4.06 3.89 10.20
CA THR A 149 3.16 4.31 11.28
C THR A 149 2.72 3.15 12.13
N VAL A 150 2.43 1.99 11.52
CA VAL A 150 2.02 0.80 12.26
C VAL A 150 3.15 0.35 13.18
N PHE A 151 4.40 0.35 12.71
CA PHE A 151 5.54 0.05 13.57
C PHE A 151 5.74 1.12 14.64
N MET A 152 5.74 2.41 14.27
CA MET A 152 5.94 3.49 15.22
C MET A 152 4.89 3.50 16.35
N ILE A 153 3.60 3.35 16.02
CA ILE A 153 2.54 3.31 17.03
C ILE A 153 2.51 1.95 17.73
N GLY A 154 2.73 0.86 17.00
CA GLY A 154 2.82 -0.49 17.53
C GLY A 154 3.92 -0.63 18.58
N ASP A 155 5.14 -0.19 18.29
CA ASP A 155 6.26 -0.19 19.23
C ASP A 155 5.93 0.63 20.48
N ARG A 156 5.28 1.79 20.29
CA ARG A 156 4.86 2.64 21.42
C ARG A 156 3.87 1.97 22.34
N LEU A 157 2.93 1.20 21.79
CA LEU A 157 1.94 0.41 22.53
C LEU A 157 2.59 -0.83 23.16
N ALA A 158 3.52 -1.47 22.44
CA ALA A 158 4.22 -2.68 22.86
C ALA A 158 5.24 -2.46 24.00
N ARG A 159 5.59 -1.20 24.33
CA ARG A 159 6.55 -0.87 25.40
C ARG A 159 6.18 -1.41 26.77
N ARG A 160 4.89 -1.61 27.07
CA ARG A 160 4.42 -2.05 28.39
C ARG A 160 4.03 -3.52 28.42
N ALA A 161 3.48 -4.03 27.32
CA ALA A 161 3.03 -5.41 27.18
C ALA A 161 2.96 -5.78 25.70
N PRO A 162 2.98 -7.08 25.33
CA PRO A 162 2.72 -7.53 23.97
C PRO A 162 1.39 -6.96 23.44
N LEU A 163 1.35 -6.68 22.13
CA LEU A 163 0.15 -6.11 21.51
C LEU A 163 -1.03 -7.08 21.59
N THR A 164 -2.17 -6.57 22.07
CA THR A 164 -3.41 -7.35 22.12
C THR A 164 -4.08 -7.39 20.74
N THR A 165 -4.95 -8.39 20.53
CA THR A 165 -5.70 -8.52 19.26
C THR A 165 -6.46 -7.25 18.86
N PRO A 166 -7.17 -6.53 19.76
CA PRO A 166 -7.83 -5.27 19.41
C PRO A 166 -6.85 -4.19 18.95
N GLN A 167 -5.66 -4.10 19.55
CA GLN A 167 -4.63 -3.15 19.13
C GLN A 167 -4.10 -3.50 17.74
N LEU A 168 -3.80 -4.77 17.47
CA LEU A 168 -3.37 -5.24 16.16
C LEU A 168 -4.42 -4.96 15.07
N LEU A 169 -5.70 -5.21 15.36
CA LEU A 169 -6.80 -4.92 14.45
C LEU A 169 -6.96 -3.42 14.20
N ALA A 170 -6.90 -2.58 15.25
CA ALA A 170 -6.98 -1.13 15.12
C ALA A 170 -5.82 -0.56 14.30
N LEU A 171 -4.59 -1.06 14.53
CA LEU A 171 -3.41 -0.69 13.76
C LEU A 171 -3.58 -1.04 12.28
N ASN A 172 -3.88 -2.31 11.98
CA ASN A 172 -3.96 -2.78 10.59
C ASN A 172 -5.12 -2.11 9.81
N ARG A 173 -6.29 -1.97 10.45
CA ARG A 173 -7.46 -1.35 9.83
C ARG A 173 -7.31 0.16 9.68
N GLY A 174 -6.62 0.83 10.60
CA GLY A 174 -6.27 2.25 10.47
C GLY A 174 -5.38 2.51 9.26
N LEU A 175 -4.36 1.66 9.05
CA LEU A 175 -3.51 1.76 7.87
C LEU A 175 -4.27 1.45 6.58
N SER A 176 -5.09 0.39 6.60
CA SER A 176 -5.86 -0.03 5.42
C SER A 176 -6.85 1.03 4.97
N SER A 177 -7.54 1.71 5.91
CA SER A 177 -8.48 2.77 5.57
C SER A 177 -7.78 4.04 5.05
N ALA A 178 -6.53 4.29 5.43
CA ALA A 178 -5.75 5.42 4.91
C ALA A 178 -5.50 5.33 3.40
N ALA A 179 -5.37 4.10 2.87
CA ALA A 179 -5.15 3.84 1.45
C ALA A 179 -6.37 4.21 0.57
N LEU A 180 -7.55 4.41 1.15
CA LEU A 180 -8.78 4.71 0.40
C LEU A 180 -8.79 6.11 -0.22
N TRP A 181 -7.98 7.03 0.29
CA TRP A 181 -7.97 8.41 -0.18
C TRP A 181 -6.58 9.02 -0.28
N SER A 182 -5.57 8.46 0.40
CA SER A 182 -4.26 9.09 0.45
C SER A 182 -3.51 9.02 -0.89
N PRO A 183 -2.96 10.15 -1.37
CA PRO A 183 -2.20 10.19 -2.61
C PRO A 183 -0.78 9.63 -2.46
N PHE A 184 -0.29 9.44 -1.23
CA PHE A 184 1.06 8.93 -0.95
C PHE A 184 1.14 7.40 -0.97
N PHE A 185 0.00 6.71 -1.09
CA PHE A 185 0.00 5.26 -1.25
C PHE A 185 0.35 4.87 -2.69
N ALA A 186 1.19 3.86 -2.82
CA ALA A 186 1.58 3.32 -4.11
C ALA A 186 0.39 2.86 -4.96
N SER A 187 -0.69 2.36 -4.34
CA SER A 187 -1.95 2.05 -5.04
C SER A 187 -2.56 3.25 -5.73
N MET A 188 -2.51 4.44 -5.11
CA MET A 188 -3.04 5.66 -5.70
C MET A 188 -2.17 6.13 -6.87
N GLY A 189 -0.85 5.96 -6.78
CA GLY A 189 0.05 6.23 -7.90
C GLY A 189 -0.23 5.35 -9.12
N VAL A 190 -0.57 4.07 -8.90
CA VAL A 190 -1.02 3.17 -9.98
C VAL A 190 -2.33 3.65 -10.58
N VAL A 191 -3.32 4.02 -9.75
CA VAL A 191 -4.62 4.54 -10.24
C VAL A 191 -4.43 5.80 -11.09
N MET A 192 -3.59 6.74 -10.67
CA MET A 192 -3.29 7.96 -11.43
C MET A 192 -2.60 7.65 -12.78
N THR A 193 -1.76 6.61 -12.81
CA THR A 193 -1.09 6.18 -14.06
C THR A 193 -2.08 5.54 -15.04
N LEU A 194 -3.00 4.72 -14.52
CA LEU A 194 -3.95 3.98 -15.34
C LEU A 194 -5.20 4.77 -15.73
N ALA A 195 -5.52 5.84 -14.98
CA ALA A 195 -6.69 6.69 -15.21
C ALA A 195 -6.29 8.18 -15.19
N PRO A 196 -5.62 8.69 -16.24
CA PRO A 196 -5.12 10.07 -16.27
C PRO A 196 -6.23 11.13 -16.21
N GLY A 197 -7.46 10.79 -16.63
CA GLY A 197 -8.63 11.67 -16.52
C GLY A 197 -9.29 11.70 -15.13
N MET A 198 -8.73 11.00 -14.15
CA MET A 198 -9.30 10.93 -12.80
C MET A 198 -9.14 12.26 -12.06
N GLU A 199 -10.27 12.80 -11.61
CA GLU A 199 -10.29 13.96 -10.71
C GLU A 199 -10.04 13.52 -9.26
N TYR A 200 -8.89 13.88 -8.71
CA TYR A 200 -8.51 13.51 -7.33
C TYR A 200 -9.53 13.98 -6.28
N SER A 201 -10.19 15.12 -6.51
CA SER A 201 -11.26 15.64 -5.66
C SER A 201 -12.43 14.65 -5.50
N ARG A 202 -12.79 13.90 -6.56
CA ARG A 202 -13.85 12.88 -6.50
C ARG A 202 -13.43 11.67 -5.68
N ILE A 203 -12.18 11.23 -5.84
CA ILE A 203 -11.62 10.15 -5.02
C ILE A 203 -11.61 10.57 -3.55
N LEU A 204 -11.23 11.81 -3.24
CA LEU A 204 -11.28 12.32 -1.86
C LEU A 204 -12.72 12.37 -1.32
N ALA A 205 -13.68 12.85 -2.13
CA ALA A 205 -15.09 12.98 -1.75
C ALA A 205 -15.75 11.64 -1.40
N ILE A 206 -15.29 10.53 -1.98
CA ILE A 206 -15.83 9.18 -1.72
C ILE A 206 -14.96 8.42 -0.71
N GLY A 207 -13.64 8.44 -0.92
CA GLY A 207 -12.66 7.69 -0.14
C GLY A 207 -12.57 8.15 1.31
N LEU A 208 -12.69 9.45 1.58
CA LEU A 208 -12.63 9.96 2.95
C LEU A 208 -13.88 9.55 3.78
N PRO A 209 -15.13 9.72 3.30
CA PRO A 209 -16.29 9.16 4.00
C PRO A 209 -16.21 7.65 4.21
N LEU A 210 -15.80 6.88 3.20
CA LEU A 210 -15.62 5.43 3.34
C LEU A 210 -14.57 5.07 4.40
N ALA A 211 -13.46 5.82 4.45
CA ALA A 211 -12.45 5.63 5.48
C ALA A 211 -12.99 5.92 6.88
N LEU A 212 -13.75 7.00 7.05
CA LEU A 212 -14.38 7.36 8.32
C LEU A 212 -15.42 6.32 8.76
N LEU A 213 -16.24 5.82 7.82
CA LEU A 213 -17.19 4.73 8.07
C LEU A 213 -16.47 3.44 8.46
N SER A 214 -15.35 3.11 7.81
CA SER A 214 -14.49 1.98 8.18
C SER A 214 -13.93 2.13 9.60
N GLY A 215 -13.55 3.35 10.00
CA GLY A 215 -13.13 3.67 11.36
C GLY A 215 -14.26 3.53 12.38
N ALA A 216 -15.42 4.11 12.10
CA ALA A 216 -16.60 3.99 12.94
C ALA A 216 -16.99 2.51 13.14
N PHE A 217 -17.08 1.74 12.06
CA PHE A 217 -17.35 0.31 12.11
C PHE A 217 -16.29 -0.46 12.92
N THR A 218 -15.01 -0.15 12.70
CA THR A 218 -13.91 -0.78 13.45
C THR A 218 -14.02 -0.52 14.95
N THR A 219 -14.27 0.73 15.35
CA THR A 219 -14.38 1.07 16.78
C THR A 219 -15.62 0.46 17.43
N LEU A 220 -16.74 0.39 16.71
CA LEU A 220 -17.97 -0.24 17.19
C LEU A 220 -17.82 -1.75 17.31
N GLU A 221 -17.34 -2.45 16.27
CA GLU A 221 -17.12 -3.90 16.28
C GLU A 221 -16.17 -4.29 17.42
N LEU A 222 -15.03 -3.60 17.54
CA LEU A 222 -14.04 -3.93 18.57
C LEU A 222 -14.59 -3.72 19.98
N SER A 223 -15.42 -2.69 20.19
CA SER A 223 -16.07 -2.45 21.48
C SER A 223 -17.14 -3.47 21.85
N ARG A 224 -17.73 -4.17 20.87
CA ARG A 224 -18.72 -5.23 21.09
C ARG A 224 -18.08 -6.61 21.21
N ARG A 225 -16.96 -6.82 20.53
CA ARG A 225 -16.30 -8.13 20.41
C ARG A 225 -15.28 -8.42 21.50
N PHE A 226 -14.69 -7.38 22.10
CA PHE A 226 -13.62 -7.51 23.09
C PHE A 226 -13.90 -6.63 24.30
N ASP A 227 -13.46 -7.07 25.48
CA ASP A 227 -13.37 -6.18 26.63
C ASP A 227 -12.21 -5.21 26.42
N LEU A 228 -12.54 -3.91 26.36
CA LEU A 228 -11.59 -2.85 26.09
C LEU A 228 -11.18 -2.07 27.35
N ALA A 229 -11.75 -2.35 28.52
CA ALA A 229 -11.58 -1.53 29.73
C ALA A 229 -10.10 -1.25 30.06
N GLU A 230 -9.27 -2.29 29.93
CA GLU A 230 -7.83 -2.25 30.20
C GLU A 230 -6.97 -2.11 28.93
N VAL A 231 -7.59 -2.07 27.74
CA VAL A 231 -6.86 -1.96 26.47
C VAL A 231 -6.37 -0.53 26.28
N ALA A 232 -5.06 -0.33 26.44
CA ALA A 232 -4.40 0.94 26.18
C ALA A 232 -4.44 1.30 24.69
N GLY A 233 -4.70 2.58 24.40
CA GLY A 233 -4.66 3.14 23.06
C GLY A 233 -3.65 4.28 22.89
N PHE A 234 -3.47 4.68 21.63
CA PHE A 234 -2.58 5.78 21.27
C PHE A 234 -3.30 7.12 21.43
N SER A 235 -2.67 8.06 22.15
CA SER A 235 -3.15 9.44 22.21
C SER A 235 -2.50 10.29 21.12
N LEU A 236 -3.34 10.87 20.26
CA LEU A 236 -2.89 11.81 19.25
C LEU A 236 -2.60 13.17 19.91
N SER A 237 -1.37 13.65 19.76
CA SER A 237 -1.06 15.06 20.06
C SER A 237 -1.21 15.88 18.78
N PRO A 238 -1.86 17.06 18.80
CA PRO A 238 -1.99 17.92 17.61
C PRO A 238 -0.64 18.26 16.96
N ARG A 239 0.42 18.40 17.77
CA ARG A 239 1.80 18.61 17.28
C ARG A 239 2.31 17.45 16.44
N SER A 240 1.84 16.22 16.66
CA SER A 240 2.21 15.06 15.83
C SER A 240 1.55 15.08 14.45
N LEU A 241 0.44 15.81 14.28
CA LEU A 241 -0.26 15.95 13.00
C LEU A 241 0.28 17.11 12.16
N LEU A 242 0.98 18.07 12.77
CA LEU A 242 1.50 19.25 12.08
C LEU A 242 2.41 18.89 10.90
N MET A 243 3.32 17.93 11.10
CA MET A 243 4.28 17.54 10.08
C MET A 243 3.60 16.84 8.88
N PRO A 244 2.75 15.81 9.07
CA PRO A 244 1.94 15.26 7.99
C PRO A 244 1.05 16.31 7.28
N ALA A 245 0.35 17.15 8.04
CA ALA A 245 -0.52 18.18 7.47
C ALA A 245 0.26 19.22 6.65
N ALA A 246 1.41 19.68 7.14
CA ALA A 246 2.29 20.60 6.42
C ALA A 246 2.82 19.97 5.13
N MET A 247 3.19 18.69 5.15
CA MET A 247 3.62 17.98 3.94
C MET A 247 2.50 17.88 2.90
N ALA A 248 1.29 17.53 3.33
CA ALA A 248 0.13 17.49 2.43
C ALA A 248 -0.16 18.88 1.85
N ALA A 249 -0.19 19.92 2.68
CA ALA A 249 -0.39 21.30 2.23
C ALA A 249 0.68 21.74 1.22
N LEU A 250 1.94 21.38 1.44
CA LEU A 250 3.03 21.69 0.53
C LEU A 250 2.89 20.97 -0.82
N VAL A 251 2.50 19.69 -0.82
CA VAL A 251 2.20 18.96 -2.06
C VAL A 251 1.05 19.62 -2.82
N MET A 252 -0.03 19.99 -2.14
CA MET A 252 -1.17 20.67 -2.76
C MET A 252 -0.78 22.06 -3.32
N LEU A 253 0.09 22.80 -2.62
CA LEU A 253 0.61 24.08 -3.08
C LEU A 253 1.42 23.90 -4.37
N PHE A 254 2.32 22.91 -4.42
CA PHE A 254 3.08 22.61 -5.63
C PHE A 254 2.15 22.24 -6.79
N HIS A 255 1.17 21.36 -6.53
CA HIS A 255 0.27 20.89 -7.56
C HIS A 255 -0.62 21.99 -8.13
N PHE A 256 -1.14 22.91 -7.31
CA PHE A 256 -2.08 23.93 -7.78
C PHE A 256 -1.45 25.27 -8.15
N LYS A 257 -0.29 25.63 -7.60
CA LYS A 257 0.28 26.98 -7.76
C LYS A 257 1.63 27.01 -8.44
N LEU A 258 2.53 26.07 -8.16
CA LEU A 258 3.92 26.15 -8.63
C LEU A 258 4.16 25.34 -9.91
N THR A 259 3.62 24.12 -9.96
CA THR A 259 3.84 23.17 -11.06
C THR A 259 2.54 22.46 -11.46
N PRO A 260 1.55 23.16 -12.03
CA PRO A 260 0.27 22.57 -12.43
C PRO A 260 0.39 21.43 -13.44
N GLY A 261 1.46 21.43 -14.24
CA GLY A 261 1.74 20.37 -15.22
C GLY A 261 2.32 19.08 -14.61
N LEU A 262 2.73 19.09 -13.33
CA LEU A 262 3.24 17.89 -12.68
C LEU A 262 2.15 17.17 -11.90
N GLY A 263 2.00 15.87 -12.18
CA GLY A 263 1.14 14.98 -11.39
C GLY A 263 1.58 14.93 -9.93
N ILE A 264 0.61 14.72 -9.03
CA ILE A 264 0.83 14.65 -7.57
C ILE A 264 1.96 13.66 -7.22
N VAL A 265 2.02 12.53 -7.89
CA VAL A 265 3.06 11.51 -7.67
C VAL A 265 4.46 12.02 -8.03
N SER A 266 4.61 12.80 -9.11
CA SER A 266 5.90 13.38 -9.51
C SER A 266 6.37 14.36 -8.45
N ILE A 267 5.45 15.22 -7.98
CA ILE A 267 5.69 16.19 -6.92
C ILE A 267 6.18 15.46 -5.65
N ILE A 268 5.44 14.46 -5.19
CA ILE A 268 5.81 13.66 -4.01
C ILE A 268 7.20 13.04 -4.15
N THR A 269 7.52 12.50 -5.34
CA THR A 269 8.77 11.77 -5.60
C THR A 269 10.02 12.63 -5.37
N PHE A 270 10.01 13.92 -5.75
CA PHE A 270 11.15 14.80 -5.53
C PHE A 270 11.03 15.66 -4.25
N LEU A 271 9.82 16.11 -3.91
CA LEU A 271 9.59 17.06 -2.84
C LEU A 271 9.87 16.44 -1.46
N LEU A 272 9.52 15.18 -1.25
CA LEU A 272 9.74 14.52 0.05
C LEU A 272 11.22 14.35 0.38
N PRO A 273 12.07 13.81 -0.52
CA PRO A 273 13.52 13.85 -0.33
C PRO A 273 14.05 15.27 -0.14
N ALA A 274 13.61 16.24 -0.93
CA ALA A 274 14.08 17.63 -0.84
C ALA A 274 13.80 18.26 0.53
N VAL A 275 12.57 18.14 1.03
CA VAL A 275 12.19 18.63 2.37
C VAL A 275 12.94 17.87 3.47
N ALA A 276 13.16 16.56 3.30
CA ALA A 276 13.95 15.78 4.24
C ALA A 276 15.40 16.25 4.32
N LEU A 277 16.03 16.58 3.19
CA LEU A 277 17.37 17.15 3.14
C LEU A 277 17.39 18.55 3.75
N ALA A 278 16.50 19.44 3.31
CA ALA A 278 16.41 20.82 3.77
C ALA A 278 16.20 20.91 5.29
N SER A 279 15.36 20.04 5.85
CA SER A 279 15.11 20.03 7.30
C SER A 279 16.30 19.54 8.13
N ASN A 280 17.19 18.72 7.58
CA ASN A 280 18.39 18.22 8.26
C ASN A 280 19.61 19.14 8.07
N LEU A 281 19.62 19.96 7.01
CA LEU A 281 20.73 20.84 6.65
C LEU A 281 21.14 21.84 7.76
N PRO A 282 20.24 22.41 8.59
CA PRO A 282 20.61 23.26 9.72
C PRO A 282 21.47 22.59 10.78
N ALA A 283 21.47 21.24 10.86
CA ALA A 283 22.36 20.48 11.74
C ALA A 283 23.73 20.19 11.09
N GLY A 284 23.98 20.72 9.88
CA GLY A 284 25.22 20.62 9.13
C GLY A 284 25.18 19.62 7.95
N PRO A 285 26.01 19.85 6.92
CA PRO A 285 26.05 18.99 5.74
C PRO A 285 26.56 17.58 6.04
N ARG A 286 27.56 17.44 6.93
CA ARG A 286 28.09 16.13 7.37
C ARG A 286 27.02 15.29 8.07
N TRP A 287 26.21 15.92 8.92
CA TRP A 287 25.10 15.25 9.60
C TRP A 287 24.01 14.81 8.61
N THR A 288 23.67 15.67 7.67
CA THR A 288 22.68 15.35 6.62
C THR A 288 23.15 14.18 5.77
N LEU A 289 24.41 14.18 5.35
CA LEU A 289 25.01 13.06 4.61
C LEU A 289 25.01 11.76 5.43
N TYR A 290 25.36 11.81 6.72
CA TYR A 290 25.29 10.65 7.61
C TYR A 290 23.87 10.09 7.68
N ARG A 291 22.86 10.94 7.81
CA ARG A 291 21.44 10.56 7.87
C ARG A 291 20.97 9.92 6.57
N VAL A 292 21.31 10.52 5.43
CA VAL A 292 21.02 9.96 4.10
C VAL A 292 21.71 8.61 3.94
N ARG A 293 23.00 8.50 4.26
CA ARG A 293 23.75 7.24 4.19
C ARG A 293 23.11 6.15 5.05
N GLN A 294 22.71 6.46 6.28
CA GLN A 294 22.01 5.52 7.16
C GLN A 294 20.68 5.07 6.54
N HIS A 295 19.90 6.00 5.98
CA HIS A 295 18.65 5.68 5.29
C HIS A 295 18.88 4.80 4.06
N THR A 296 19.87 5.13 3.24
CA THR A 296 20.25 4.37 2.04
C THR A 296 20.71 2.95 2.37
N LEU A 297 21.54 2.77 3.40
CA LEU A 297 22.14 1.47 3.70
C LEU A 297 21.24 0.57 4.55
N MET A 298 20.35 1.15 5.37
CA MET A 298 19.52 0.38 6.30
C MET A 298 18.05 0.36 5.90
N ARG A 299 17.48 1.53 5.57
CA ARG A 299 16.03 1.66 5.38
C ARG A 299 15.59 1.29 3.97
N LEU A 300 16.31 1.70 2.93
CA LEU A 300 15.94 1.37 1.55
C LEU A 300 15.94 -0.15 1.28
N PRO A 301 16.97 -0.94 1.70
CA PRO A 301 16.94 -2.39 1.55
C PRO A 301 15.86 -3.09 2.39
N ALA A 302 15.36 -2.44 3.46
CA ALA A 302 14.26 -2.98 4.24
C ALA A 302 12.94 -2.99 3.44
N MET A 303 12.79 -2.13 2.43
CA MET A 303 11.60 -2.01 1.58
C MET A 303 11.58 -3.03 0.41
N ARG A 304 12.56 -3.94 0.35
CA ARG A 304 12.71 -4.95 -0.73
C ARG A 304 11.44 -5.71 -1.10
N GLY A 305 10.58 -6.03 -0.14
CA GLY A 305 9.34 -6.76 -0.40
C GLY A 305 8.31 -5.92 -1.15
N GLU A 306 8.19 -4.65 -0.80
CA GLU A 306 7.28 -3.69 -1.45
C GLU A 306 7.78 -3.39 -2.86
N ILE A 307 9.07 -3.06 -2.99
CA ILE A 307 9.73 -2.79 -4.27
C ILE A 307 9.54 -3.96 -5.24
N ALA A 308 9.86 -5.18 -4.81
CA ALA A 308 9.72 -6.37 -5.64
C ALA A 308 8.27 -6.57 -6.13
N LEU A 309 7.30 -6.45 -5.22
CA LEU A 309 5.89 -6.68 -5.56
C LEU A 309 5.37 -5.66 -6.57
N PHE A 310 5.73 -4.37 -6.44
CA PHE A 310 5.30 -3.33 -7.37
C PHE A 310 5.95 -3.47 -8.75
N LEU A 311 7.25 -3.78 -8.82
CA LEU A 311 7.95 -4.04 -10.09
C LEU A 311 7.36 -5.26 -10.80
N SER A 312 7.16 -6.37 -10.08
CA SER A 312 6.56 -7.59 -10.62
C SER A 312 5.12 -7.38 -11.08
N ALA A 313 4.32 -6.59 -10.34
CA ALA A 313 2.99 -6.22 -10.77
C ALA A 313 3.01 -5.35 -12.04
N GLY A 314 3.98 -4.45 -12.17
CA GLY A 314 4.14 -3.62 -13.36
C GLY A 314 4.48 -4.45 -14.60
N LEU A 315 5.36 -5.44 -14.44
CA LEU A 315 5.68 -6.39 -15.51
C LEU A 315 4.48 -7.27 -15.88
N LEU A 316 3.68 -7.70 -14.91
CA LEU A 316 2.43 -8.42 -15.17
C LEU A 316 1.45 -7.55 -15.97
N THR A 317 1.23 -6.30 -15.55
CA THR A 317 0.36 -5.36 -16.26
C THR A 317 0.81 -5.17 -17.70
N LEU A 318 2.11 -4.96 -17.92
CA LEU A 318 2.69 -4.84 -19.26
C LEU A 318 2.46 -6.11 -20.09
N GLY A 319 2.73 -7.29 -19.52
CA GLY A 319 2.53 -8.56 -20.22
C GLY A 319 1.07 -8.80 -20.60
N LEU A 320 0.14 -8.49 -19.69
CA LEU A 320 -1.29 -8.59 -19.94
C LEU A 320 -1.74 -7.61 -21.03
N SER A 321 -1.35 -6.33 -20.93
CA SER A 321 -1.75 -5.32 -21.93
C SER A 321 -1.20 -5.65 -23.31
N THR A 322 0.05 -6.11 -23.41
CA THR A 322 0.67 -6.47 -24.69
C THR A 322 0.01 -7.70 -25.30
N LEU A 323 -0.31 -8.72 -24.49
CA LEU A 323 -0.99 -9.92 -24.99
C LEU A 323 -2.40 -9.60 -25.48
N VAL A 324 -3.19 -8.85 -24.68
CA VAL A 324 -4.55 -8.50 -25.06
C VAL A 324 -4.54 -7.66 -26.34
N ALA A 325 -3.71 -6.62 -26.41
CA ALA A 325 -3.60 -5.79 -27.61
C ALA A 325 -3.23 -6.60 -28.85
N ALA A 326 -2.32 -7.55 -28.72
CA ALA A 326 -1.92 -8.42 -29.83
C ALA A 326 -3.01 -9.43 -30.22
N ALA A 327 -3.82 -9.89 -29.27
CA ALA A 327 -4.88 -10.86 -29.49
C ALA A 327 -6.18 -10.24 -30.04
N THR A 328 -6.53 -9.02 -29.63
CA THR A 328 -7.79 -8.36 -30.01
C THR A 328 -7.63 -7.29 -31.08
N GLY A 329 -6.40 -6.84 -31.36
CA GLY A 329 -6.15 -5.71 -32.26
C GLY A 329 -6.63 -4.36 -31.72
N SER A 330 -7.02 -4.28 -30.45
CA SER A 330 -7.47 -3.06 -29.77
C SER A 330 -6.54 -2.74 -28.59
N GLU A 331 -6.21 -1.46 -28.41
CA GLU A 331 -5.54 -1.05 -27.17
C GLU A 331 -6.51 -1.23 -26.00
N TRP A 332 -6.25 -2.24 -25.17
CA TRP A 332 -7.04 -2.46 -23.97
C TRP A 332 -6.66 -1.41 -22.93
N THR A 333 -7.56 -0.48 -22.65
CA THR A 333 -7.49 0.30 -21.40
C THR A 333 -8.37 -0.40 -20.36
N LEU A 334 -7.86 -0.55 -19.13
CA LEU A 334 -8.62 -1.18 -18.04
C LEU A 334 -9.92 -0.41 -17.74
N PHE A 335 -9.95 0.91 -18.04
CA PHE A 335 -11.08 1.79 -17.77
C PHE A 335 -11.26 2.87 -18.84
N ASP A 336 -11.81 2.54 -20.01
CA ASP A 336 -12.17 3.54 -21.04
C ASP A 336 -13.23 4.55 -20.55
N ALA A 337 -14.03 4.19 -19.53
CA ALA A 337 -15.26 4.89 -19.16
C ALA A 337 -15.23 5.63 -17.80
N LEU A 338 -14.06 5.93 -17.24
CA LEU A 338 -13.93 6.80 -16.05
C LEU A 338 -13.85 8.30 -16.43
N VAL A 339 -14.55 8.70 -17.51
CA VAL A 339 -14.63 10.06 -18.04
C VAL A 339 -15.83 10.81 -17.41
N PRO A 340 -15.74 12.12 -17.11
CA PRO A 340 -16.60 12.82 -16.14
C PRO A 340 -18.09 13.01 -16.50
N SER A 341 -18.55 12.59 -17.67
CA SER A 341 -19.84 13.01 -18.22
C SER A 341 -20.98 12.00 -18.12
N ARG A 342 -20.75 10.77 -17.62
CA ARG A 342 -21.84 9.79 -17.45
C ARG A 342 -22.41 9.86 -16.03
N PRO A 343 -23.71 10.23 -15.86
CA PRO A 343 -24.34 10.18 -14.55
C PRO A 343 -24.31 8.75 -14.02
N TRP A 344 -24.12 8.62 -12.70
CA TRP A 344 -24.05 7.38 -11.90
C TRP A 344 -25.14 6.33 -12.22
N SER A 345 -26.20 6.70 -12.93
CA SER A 345 -27.24 5.79 -13.39
C SER A 345 -26.72 4.64 -14.26
N VAL A 346 -25.54 4.73 -14.88
CA VAL A 346 -24.92 3.62 -15.64
C VAL A 346 -24.23 2.63 -14.70
N PHE A 347 -23.47 3.10 -13.71
CA PHE A 347 -22.82 2.25 -12.71
C PHE A 347 -23.84 1.49 -11.85
N TRP A 348 -24.93 2.16 -11.46
CA TRP A 348 -26.05 1.51 -10.76
C TRP A 348 -26.84 0.57 -11.68
N ARG A 349 -26.99 0.86 -12.98
CA ARG A 349 -27.61 -0.06 -13.95
C ARG A 349 -26.80 -1.33 -14.18
N SER A 350 -25.47 -1.26 -14.21
CA SER A 350 -24.62 -2.46 -14.30
C SER A 350 -24.65 -3.33 -13.04
N TRP A 351 -25.16 -2.80 -11.91
CA TRP A 351 -25.36 -3.53 -10.65
C TRP A 351 -26.83 -3.91 -10.40
N GLN A 352 -27.74 -3.59 -11.33
CA GLN A 352 -29.08 -4.17 -11.30
C GLN A 352 -28.97 -5.63 -11.72
N VAL A 353 -29.01 -6.51 -10.71
CA VAL A 353 -29.36 -7.93 -10.87
C VAL A 353 -30.51 -8.00 -11.87
N PRO A 354 -30.46 -8.86 -12.91
CA PRO A 354 -31.56 -8.96 -13.87
C PRO A 354 -32.85 -9.17 -13.09
N SER A 355 -33.80 -8.23 -13.25
CA SER A 355 -35.16 -8.48 -12.82
C SER A 355 -35.60 -9.75 -13.55
N TRP A 356 -35.76 -10.84 -12.81
CA TRP A 356 -36.35 -12.07 -13.32
C TRP A 356 -37.75 -11.72 -13.82
N GLY A 357 -37.86 -11.53 -15.13
CA GLY A 357 -39.14 -11.32 -15.79
C GLY A 357 -39.93 -12.62 -15.71
N CYS A 358 -40.92 -12.68 -14.83
CA CYS A 358 -41.96 -13.68 -14.93
C CYS A 358 -42.81 -13.35 -16.17
N THR A 359 -42.61 -14.07 -17.27
CA THR A 359 -43.59 -14.15 -18.36
C THR A 359 -44.83 -14.91 -17.86
N PRO A 360 -46.05 -14.34 -17.95
CA PRO A 360 -47.25 -15.05 -17.53
C PRO A 360 -47.68 -16.02 -18.65
N SER A 361 -47.33 -17.30 -18.52
CA SER A 361 -47.99 -18.37 -19.27
C SER A 361 -48.74 -19.27 -18.29
N SER A 362 -50.07 -19.24 -18.41
CA SER A 362 -51.03 -20.24 -17.95
C SER A 362 -50.91 -20.75 -16.50
N GLY A 363 -51.74 -20.17 -15.62
CA GLY A 363 -52.49 -20.90 -14.59
C GLY A 363 -51.72 -21.90 -13.73
N SER A 364 -50.85 -21.44 -12.83
CA SER A 364 -50.58 -22.14 -11.56
C SER A 364 -49.99 -21.17 -10.53
N ARG A 365 -50.48 -21.27 -9.29
CA ARG A 365 -50.16 -20.36 -8.17
C ARG A 365 -48.67 -20.45 -7.80
N CYS A 366 -47.96 -19.33 -7.84
CA CYS A 366 -46.65 -19.18 -7.22
C CYS A 366 -46.81 -19.13 -5.69
N LEU A 367 -46.42 -20.21 -4.99
CA LEU A 367 -46.18 -20.19 -3.55
C LEU A 367 -44.69 -19.94 -3.30
N PRO A 368 -44.30 -19.02 -2.38
CA PRO A 368 -42.90 -18.83 -2.03
C PRO A 368 -42.38 -20.06 -1.28
N ARG A 369 -41.38 -20.75 -1.85
CA ARG A 369 -40.55 -21.72 -1.10
C ARG A 369 -39.54 -20.93 -0.26
N PRO A 370 -39.51 -21.10 1.08
CA PRO A 370 -38.42 -20.55 1.88
C PRO A 370 -37.16 -21.40 1.64
N LEU A 371 -36.11 -20.76 1.12
CA LEU A 371 -34.76 -21.33 1.12
C LEU A 371 -34.24 -21.36 2.56
N ALA A 372 -34.33 -22.54 3.16
CA ALA A 372 -33.73 -22.86 4.45
C ALA A 372 -32.21 -22.63 4.39
N TRP A 373 -31.74 -21.58 5.08
CA TRP A 373 -30.34 -21.40 5.41
C TRP A 373 -29.97 -22.38 6.54
N ALA A 374 -29.78 -23.65 6.19
CA ALA A 374 -29.28 -24.65 7.11
C ALA A 374 -27.79 -24.38 7.39
N ALA A 375 -27.53 -23.65 8.46
CA ALA A 375 -26.23 -23.54 9.10
C ALA A 375 -25.74 -24.94 9.51
N ARG A 376 -24.86 -25.56 8.72
CA ARG A 376 -24.06 -26.70 9.20
C ARG A 376 -22.92 -26.17 10.07
N SER A 377 -23.24 -25.87 11.32
CA SER A 377 -22.26 -25.81 12.41
C SER A 377 -21.71 -27.22 12.64
N ARG A 378 -20.47 -27.49 12.20
CA ARG A 378 -19.73 -28.66 12.71
C ARG A 378 -19.18 -28.29 14.10
N PRO A 379 -19.47 -29.04 15.17
CA PRO A 379 -18.85 -28.83 16.47
C PRO A 379 -17.36 -29.21 16.37
N CYS A 380 -16.48 -28.33 16.83
CA CYS A 380 -15.07 -28.66 17.02
C CYS A 380 -14.96 -29.58 18.24
N SER A 381 -14.61 -30.84 18.02
CA SER A 381 -14.20 -31.76 19.07
C SER A 381 -12.86 -31.32 19.70
N PRO A 382 -12.63 -31.58 20.99
CA PRO A 382 -11.40 -31.20 21.68
C PRO A 382 -10.30 -32.22 21.37
N SER A 383 -9.10 -31.76 20.98
CA SER A 383 -7.91 -32.60 20.87
C SER A 383 -6.68 -31.93 21.51
N PRO A 384 -5.70 -32.72 21.97
CA PRO A 384 -5.11 -32.58 23.30
C PRO A 384 -3.95 -31.58 23.38
N ARG A 385 -3.64 -31.20 24.62
CA ARG A 385 -2.55 -30.32 25.05
C ARG A 385 -1.20 -30.78 24.47
N LEU A 386 -0.45 -29.85 23.88
CA LEU A 386 0.97 -29.99 23.54
C LEU A 386 1.79 -28.90 24.26
N PRO A 387 3.07 -29.19 24.62
CA PRO A 387 3.82 -28.48 25.65
C PRO A 387 4.36 -27.10 25.18
N PRO A 388 4.78 -26.23 26.12
CA PRO A 388 5.14 -24.85 25.82
C PRO A 388 6.57 -24.79 25.25
N GLY A 389 6.72 -24.29 24.03
CA GLY A 389 8.04 -23.98 23.47
C GLY A 389 8.15 -24.13 21.96
N ARG A 390 7.63 -23.15 21.21
CA ARG A 390 8.05 -22.69 19.86
C ARG A 390 6.96 -21.79 19.28
N TRP A 391 7.12 -20.48 19.45
CA TRP A 391 6.22 -19.48 18.87
C TRP A 391 6.64 -19.16 17.43
N ALA A 392 6.02 -19.83 16.45
CA ALA A 392 5.97 -19.37 15.07
C ALA A 392 4.64 -18.62 14.84
N PRO A 393 4.62 -17.38 14.34
CA PRO A 393 3.40 -16.59 14.36
C PRO A 393 2.46 -16.98 13.19
N ARG A 394 1.25 -17.43 13.56
CA ARG A 394 0.15 -17.85 12.68
C ARG A 394 -0.51 -16.67 11.94
N TRP A 395 0.23 -15.92 11.12
CA TRP A 395 -0.30 -14.85 10.25
C TRP A 395 -1.08 -15.36 9.03
N GLY A 396 -0.91 -16.64 8.67
CA GLY A 396 -1.49 -17.22 7.44
C GLY A 396 -3.02 -17.36 7.44
N ARG A 397 -3.69 -17.38 8.60
CA ARG A 397 -5.15 -17.54 8.66
C ARG A 397 -5.93 -16.24 8.43
N CYS A 398 -5.37 -15.09 8.78
CA CYS A 398 -6.00 -13.79 8.51
C CYS A 398 -5.86 -13.34 7.04
N GLN A 399 -4.77 -13.70 6.37
CA GLN A 399 -4.66 -13.49 4.91
C GLN A 399 -5.62 -14.40 4.13
N ALA A 400 -5.86 -15.63 4.59
CA ALA A 400 -6.82 -16.53 3.96
C ALA A 400 -8.29 -16.07 4.09
N SER A 401 -8.64 -15.31 5.14
CA SER A 401 -9.96 -14.68 5.26
C SER A 401 -10.11 -13.45 4.36
N ILE A 402 -9.04 -12.67 4.16
CA ILE A 402 -9.03 -11.53 3.22
C ILE A 402 -9.10 -12.02 1.78
N CYS A 403 -8.36 -13.08 1.41
CA CYS A 403 -8.47 -13.73 0.10
C CYS A 403 -9.86 -14.33 -0.14
N ARG A 404 -10.52 -14.91 0.88
CA ARG A 404 -11.89 -15.43 0.75
C ARG A 404 -12.94 -14.32 0.59
N CYS A 405 -12.82 -13.20 1.30
CA CYS A 405 -13.69 -12.04 1.05
C CYS A 405 -13.45 -11.42 -0.34
N ARG A 406 -12.22 -11.44 -0.85
CA ARG A 406 -11.90 -10.95 -2.20
C ARG A 406 -12.40 -11.91 -3.29
N ALA A 407 -12.31 -13.23 -3.08
CA ALA A 407 -12.86 -14.23 -3.99
C ALA A 407 -14.40 -14.21 -4.00
N ALA A 408 -15.05 -13.96 -2.86
CA ALA A 408 -16.51 -13.79 -2.80
C ALA A 408 -16.97 -12.50 -3.53
N MET A 409 -16.20 -11.41 -3.49
CA MET A 409 -16.49 -10.20 -4.28
C MET A 409 -16.24 -10.38 -5.78
N VAL A 410 -15.26 -11.18 -6.19
CA VAL A 410 -15.00 -11.48 -7.62
C VAL A 410 -16.04 -12.47 -8.17
N SER A 411 -16.44 -13.47 -7.39
CA SER A 411 -17.47 -14.43 -7.81
C SER A 411 -18.88 -13.83 -7.90
N ALA A 412 -19.13 -12.70 -7.21
CA ALA A 412 -20.37 -11.94 -7.34
C ALA A 412 -20.36 -10.95 -8.52
N ALA A 413 -19.20 -10.72 -9.15
CA ALA A 413 -19.07 -9.90 -10.35
C ALA A 413 -19.04 -10.72 -11.65
N THR A 414 -19.02 -12.06 -11.54
CA THR A 414 -19.00 -13.00 -12.68
C THR A 414 -20.22 -13.94 -12.68
N ALA A 415 -21.31 -13.57 -12.01
CA ALA A 415 -22.57 -14.31 -12.00
C ALA A 415 -23.71 -13.38 -12.44
#